data_AF-A0A7W0SNI9-F1
#
_entry.id   AF-A0A7W0SNI9-F1
#
_cell.length_a   1.000
_cell.length_b   1.000
_cell.length_c   1.000
_cell.angle_alpha   90.00
_cell.angle_beta   90.00
_cell.angle_gamma   90.00
#
_symmetry.space_group_name_H-M   'P 1'
#
loop_
_entity.id
_entity.type
_entity.pdbx_description
1 polymer ?
#
loop_
_entity_poly.entity_id
_entity_poly.type
_entity_poly.pdbx_seq_one_letter_code
_entity_poly.pdbx_strand_id
1 'polypeptide(L)'
;MSVSADRVPRLLALIPYLQAHPDIEITSAANDFGVSADELREDLNLLWMCGLPGHGPGDLIDLSFDDDHVAVTFDAGMSRPLRLTTHEAVALIVALRTLAATPGLIEQE
;
A
#
# COMPACT_ATOMS: atom_id res chain seq x y z
N MET A 1 2.01 -19.18 4.66
CA MET A 1 1.79 -18.21 3.56
C MET A 1 2.76 -17.07 3.81
N SER A 2 3.54 -16.66 2.81
CA SER A 2 4.53 -15.61 3.02
C SER A 2 3.80 -14.29 3.25
N VAL A 3 3.98 -13.67 4.42
CA VAL A 3 3.40 -12.37 4.83
C VAL A 3 3.57 -11.30 3.74
N SER A 4 4.61 -11.40 2.91
CA SER A 4 4.90 -10.47 1.81
C SER A 4 3.97 -10.59 0.60
N ALA A 5 3.41 -11.77 0.31
CA ALA A 5 2.63 -11.99 -0.92
C ALA A 5 1.25 -11.33 -0.85
N ASP A 6 0.63 -11.30 0.33
CA ASP A 6 -0.71 -10.74 0.53
C ASP A 6 -0.65 -9.24 0.87
N ARG A 7 0.51 -8.74 1.32
CA ARG A 7 0.72 -7.31 1.66
C ARG A 7 0.76 -6.40 0.43
N VAL A 8 1.40 -6.80 -0.66
CA VAL A 8 1.52 -5.96 -1.87
C VAL A 8 0.15 -5.65 -2.50
N PRO A 9 -0.75 -6.63 -2.72
CA PRO A 9 -2.11 -6.35 -3.20
C PRO A 9 -2.87 -5.37 -2.29
N ARG A 10 -2.72 -5.49 -0.97
CA ARG A 10 -3.36 -4.60 0.00
C ARG A 10 -2.85 -3.16 -0.13
N LEU A 11 -1.53 -2.96 -0.19
CA LEU A 11 -0.93 -1.63 -0.38
C LEU A 11 -1.42 -0.95 -1.66
N LEU A 12 -1.52 -1.71 -2.76
CA LEU A 12 -1.99 -1.21 -4.06
C LEU A 12 -3.50 -0.88 -4.09
N ALA A 13 -4.27 -1.41 -3.13
CA ALA A 13 -5.70 -1.17 -3.00
C ALA A 13 -6.05 -0.11 -1.94
N LEU A 14 -5.12 0.21 -1.03
CA LEU A 14 -5.41 1.02 0.16
C LEU A 14 -5.83 2.45 -0.18
N ILE A 15 -5.05 3.16 -1.00
CA ILE A 15 -5.33 4.54 -1.40
C ILE A 15 -6.70 4.69 -2.09
N PRO A 16 -7.02 3.93 -3.16
CA PRO A 16 -8.33 4.06 -3.80
C PRO A 16 -9.49 3.61 -2.90
N TYR A 17 -9.24 2.68 -1.95
CA TYR A 17 -10.24 2.32 -0.94
C TYR A 17 -10.54 3.49 0.01
N LEU A 18 -9.49 4.15 0.55
CA LEU A 18 -9.64 5.28 1.47
C LEU A 18 -10.28 6.50 0.78
N GLN A 19 -10.03 6.71 -0.52
CA GLN A 19 -10.73 7.74 -1.29
C GLN A 19 -12.23 7.45 -1.46
N ALA A 20 -12.64 6.18 -1.48
CA ALA A 20 -14.04 5.78 -1.52
C ALA A 20 -14.72 5.85 -0.13
N HIS A 21 -13.94 5.87 0.95
CA HIS A 21 -14.40 5.93 2.34
C HIS A 21 -13.70 7.09 3.06
N PRO A 22 -14.06 8.34 2.75
CA PRO A 22 -13.42 9.49 3.36
C PRO A 22 -13.63 9.48 4.87
N ASP A 23 -12.55 9.70 5.62
CA ASP A 23 -12.57 9.76 7.09
C ASP A 23 -13.07 8.45 7.73
N ILE A 24 -12.58 7.30 7.24
CA ILE A 24 -12.94 6.00 7.79
C ILE A 24 -12.14 5.70 9.06
N GLU A 25 -12.76 5.01 10.01
CA GLU A 25 -12.07 4.46 11.16
C GLU A 25 -11.01 3.42 10.73
N ILE A 26 -9.81 3.52 11.29
CA ILE A 26 -8.69 2.59 11.08
C ILE A 26 -9.11 1.15 11.38
N THR A 27 -9.89 0.93 12.44
CA THR A 27 -10.42 -0.40 12.80
C THR A 27 -11.37 -0.95 11.75
N SER A 28 -12.22 -0.10 11.16
CA SER A 28 -13.14 -0.50 10.10
C SER A 28 -12.40 -0.85 8.83
N ALA A 29 -11.44 -0.02 8.41
CA ALA A 29 -10.57 -0.31 7.27
C ALA A 29 -9.75 -1.60 7.49
N ALA A 30 -9.19 -1.80 8.68
CA ALA A 30 -8.40 -2.98 9.00
C ALA A 30 -9.23 -4.26 8.89
N ASN A 31 -10.49 -4.23 9.36
CA ASN A 31 -11.43 -5.34 9.22
C ASN A 31 -11.74 -5.66 7.75
N ASP A 32 -11.94 -4.65 6.90
CA ASP A 32 -12.21 -4.83 5.47
C ASP A 32 -11.03 -5.48 4.73
N PHE A 33 -9.80 -5.20 5.17
CA PHE A 33 -8.58 -5.82 4.63
C PHE A 33 -8.17 -7.11 5.35
N GLY A 34 -8.88 -7.52 6.41
CA GLY A 34 -8.60 -8.72 7.19
C GLY A 34 -7.25 -8.68 7.93
N VAL A 35 -6.83 -7.50 8.39
CA VAL A 35 -5.58 -7.27 9.13
C VAL A 35 -5.83 -6.65 10.50
N SER A 36 -4.82 -6.64 11.36
CA SER A 36 -4.87 -5.85 12.58
C SER A 36 -4.78 -4.34 12.29
N ALA A 37 -5.29 -3.52 13.20
CA ALA A 37 -5.17 -2.07 13.10
C ALA A 37 -3.69 -1.61 13.12
N ASP A 38 -2.83 -2.34 13.84
CA ASP A 38 -1.39 -2.04 13.90
C ASP A 38 -0.70 -2.33 12.56
N GLU A 39 -1.00 -3.47 11.93
CA GLU A 39 -0.52 -3.78 10.57
C GLU A 39 -1.02 -2.75 9.54
N LEU A 40 -2.27 -2.28 9.67
CA LEU A 40 -2.78 -1.24 8.80
C LEU A 40 -2.02 0.08 9.00
N ARG A 41 -1.72 0.47 10.24
CA ARG A 41 -0.91 1.66 10.53
C ARG A 41 0.50 1.55 9.96
N GLU A 42 1.14 0.37 10.03
CA GLU A 42 2.42 0.14 9.36
C GLU A 42 2.33 0.33 7.84
N ASP A 43 1.24 -0.13 7.23
CA ASP A 43 1.01 0.05 5.79
C ASP A 43 0.77 1.52 5.43
N LEU A 44 0.02 2.27 6.24
CA LEU A 44 -0.18 3.71 6.06
C LEU A 44 1.15 4.48 6.17
N ASN A 45 1.97 4.15 7.17
CA ASN A 45 3.30 4.73 7.34
C ASN A 45 4.21 4.43 6.15
N LEU A 46 4.18 3.21 5.62
CA LEU A 46 4.95 2.85 4.43
C LEU A 46 4.49 3.64 3.20
N LEU A 47 3.18 3.76 3.00
CA LEU A 47 2.61 4.51 1.87
C LEU A 47 2.96 5.99 1.93
N TRP A 48 3.03 6.59 3.13
CA TRP A 48 3.51 7.97 3.30
C TRP A 48 4.90 8.21 2.68
N MET A 49 5.74 7.18 2.62
CA MET A 49 7.09 7.27 2.05
C MET A 49 7.12 7.04 0.53
N CYS A 50 5.98 6.75 -0.10
CA CYS A 50 5.86 6.47 -1.53
C CYS A 50 5.37 7.71 -2.28
N GLY A 51 5.70 7.86 -3.56
CA GLY A 51 5.33 9.06 -4.30
C GLY A 51 5.79 9.10 -5.75
N LEU A 52 5.69 10.30 -6.34
CA LEU A 52 6.15 10.59 -7.69
C LEU A 52 7.68 10.54 -7.79
N PRO A 53 8.24 10.21 -8.97
CA PRO A 53 9.68 10.21 -9.19
C PRO A 53 10.30 11.58 -8.91
N GLY A 54 11.38 11.62 -8.13
CA GLY A 54 12.09 12.84 -7.75
C GLY A 54 12.03 13.15 -6.25
N HIS A 55 11.00 12.66 -5.56
CA HIS A 55 10.82 12.79 -4.10
C HIS A 55 10.99 14.24 -3.59
N GLY A 56 10.53 15.22 -4.37
CA GLY A 56 10.51 16.61 -3.97
C GLY A 56 9.43 16.88 -2.92
N PRO A 57 9.44 18.06 -2.29
CA PRO A 57 8.35 18.48 -1.41
C PRO A 57 7.00 18.41 -2.15
N GLY A 58 6.04 17.64 -1.63
CA GLY A 58 4.72 17.45 -2.23
C GLY A 58 4.60 16.31 -3.24
N ASP A 59 5.67 15.55 -3.49
CA ASP A 59 5.62 14.40 -4.41
C ASP A 59 5.19 13.09 -3.72
N LEU A 60 5.21 13.04 -2.39
CA LEU A 60 4.84 11.86 -1.61
C LEU A 60 3.35 11.81 -1.34
N ILE A 61 2.80 10.60 -1.27
CA ILE A 61 1.45 10.33 -0.79
C ILE A 61 1.27 11.02 0.56
N ASP A 62 0.20 11.80 0.68
CA ASP A 62 -0.13 12.54 1.89
C ASP A 62 -1.42 11.96 2.46
N LEU A 63 -1.35 11.51 3.71
CA LEU A 63 -2.44 10.92 4.46
C LEU A 63 -2.65 11.77 5.71
N SER A 64 -3.89 12.00 6.12
CA SER A 64 -4.18 12.54 7.45
C SER A 64 -4.76 11.41 8.27
N PHE A 65 -4.04 10.95 9.29
CA PHE A 65 -4.60 9.98 10.22
C PHE A 65 -4.13 10.20 11.65
N ASP A 66 -5.03 9.91 12.58
CA ASP A 66 -4.77 9.88 14.02
C ASP A 66 -4.93 8.45 14.55
N ASP A 67 -5.22 8.30 15.85
CA ASP A 67 -5.42 6.99 16.45
C ASP A 67 -6.69 6.29 15.93
N ASP A 68 -7.69 7.04 15.46
CA ASP A 68 -9.00 6.48 15.13
C ASP A 68 -9.31 6.56 13.64
N HIS A 69 -8.99 7.66 12.96
CA HIS A 69 -9.49 7.94 11.60
C HIS A 69 -8.36 8.17 10.59
N VAL A 70 -8.65 7.90 9.31
CA VAL A 70 -7.73 8.11 8.19
C VAL A 70 -8.42 8.71 6.96
N ALA A 71 -7.75 9.67 6.34
CA ALA A 71 -8.14 10.31 5.10
C ALA A 71 -6.93 10.50 4.16
N VAL A 72 -7.19 10.52 2.84
CA VAL A 72 -6.16 10.79 1.82
C VAL A 72 -6.17 12.28 1.48
N THR A 73 -5.04 12.95 1.64
CA THR A 73 -4.83 14.35 1.23
C THR A 73 -4.28 14.42 -0.20
N PHE A 74 -3.35 13.52 -0.55
CA PHE A 74 -2.77 13.42 -1.90
C PHE A 74 -2.43 11.97 -2.25
N ASP A 75 -2.94 11.47 -3.38
CA ASP A 75 -2.83 10.05 -3.77
C ASP A 75 -1.63 9.69 -4.66
N ALA A 76 -0.83 10.67 -5.07
CA ALA A 76 0.31 10.48 -6.00
C ALA A 76 -0.02 9.66 -7.27
N GLY A 77 -1.27 9.70 -7.75
CA GLY A 77 -1.72 8.97 -8.94
C GLY A 77 -2.32 7.58 -8.66
N MET A 78 -2.43 7.16 -7.39
CA MET A 78 -3.10 5.92 -6.96
C MET A 78 -4.63 6.06 -6.82
N SER A 79 -5.24 6.99 -7.55
CA SER A 79 -6.68 7.30 -7.46
C SER A 79 -7.65 6.24 -8.01
N ARG A 80 -7.15 5.09 -8.47
CA ARG A 80 -7.98 4.01 -9.00
C ARG A 80 -7.41 2.65 -8.64
N PRO A 81 -8.27 1.64 -8.43
CA PRO A 81 -7.81 0.28 -8.21
C PRO A 81 -6.87 -0.18 -9.32
N LEU A 82 -5.83 -0.93 -8.94
CA LEU A 82 -4.89 -1.50 -9.89
C LEU A 82 -5.62 -2.38 -10.91
N ARG A 83 -5.54 -2.00 -12.19
CA ARG A 83 -6.06 -2.79 -13.31
C ARG A 83 -4.91 -3.24 -14.18
N LEU A 84 -4.45 -4.46 -13.95
CA LEU A 84 -3.45 -5.11 -14.79
C LEU A 84 -4.15 -5.94 -15.86
N THR A 85 -3.62 -5.89 -17.07
CA THR A 85 -3.86 -6.94 -18.06
C THR A 85 -3.25 -8.26 -17.60
N THR A 86 -3.68 -9.38 -18.17
CA THR A 86 -3.09 -10.71 -17.86
C THR A 86 -1.58 -10.72 -18.07
N HIS A 87 -1.07 -10.06 -19.11
CA HIS A 87 0.36 -10.01 -19.40
C HIS A 87 1.13 -9.22 -18.34
N GLU A 88 0.62 -8.05 -17.93
CA GLU A 88 1.24 -7.24 -16.86
C GLU A 88 1.21 -7.97 -15.51
N ALA A 89 0.09 -8.63 -15.19
CA ALA A 89 -0.03 -9.40 -13.96
C ALA A 89 0.97 -10.56 -13.91
N VAL A 90 1.10 -11.32 -15.00
CA VAL A 90 2.09 -12.41 -15.09
C VAL A 90 3.51 -11.87 -15.00
N ALA A 91 3.83 -10.80 -15.72
CA ALA A 91 5.15 -10.17 -15.67
C ALA A 91 5.50 -9.72 -14.24
N LEU A 92 4.57 -9.05 -13.56
CA LEU A 92 4.76 -8.59 -12.18
C LEU A 92 4.95 -9.75 -11.20
N ILE A 93 4.13 -10.81 -11.31
CA ILE A 93 4.26 -11.99 -10.45
C ILE A 93 5.63 -12.66 -10.64
N VAL A 94 6.10 -12.80 -11.87
CA VAL A 94 7.42 -13.37 -12.15
C VAL A 94 8.52 -12.49 -11.59
N ALA A 95 8.44 -11.17 -11.79
CA ALA A 95 9.39 -10.22 -11.23
C ALA A 95 9.46 -10.28 -9.69
N LEU A 96 8.30 -10.24 -9.02
CA LEU A 96 8.21 -10.32 -7.56
C LEU A 96 8.76 -11.65 -7.01
N ARG A 97 8.46 -12.78 -7.67
CA ARG A 97 9.02 -14.08 -7.30
C ARG A 97 10.54 -14.13 -7.49
N THR A 98 11.05 -13.49 -8.53
CA THR A 98 12.48 -13.41 -8.81
C THR A 98 13.20 -12.59 -7.74
N LEU A 99 12.62 -11.43 -7.38
CA LEU A 99 13.10 -10.61 -6.27
C LEU A 99 13.10 -11.39 -4.94
N ALA A 100 12.00 -12.07 -4.61
CA ALA A 100 11.90 -12.88 -3.39
C ALA A 100 12.92 -14.05 -3.33
N ALA A 101 13.35 -14.56 -4.49
CA ALA A 101 14.37 -15.60 -4.59
C ALA A 101 15.81 -15.05 -4.60
N THR A 102 15.99 -13.72 -4.62
CA THR A 102 17.30 -13.08 -4.68
C THR A 102 17.94 -13.04 -3.30
N PRO A 103 19.08 -13.72 -3.08
CA PRO A 103 19.76 -13.72 -1.79
C PRO A 103 20.19 -12.30 -1.40
N GLY A 104 19.94 -11.90 -0.15
CA GLY A 104 20.35 -10.60 0.39
C GLY A 104 19.41 -9.43 0.09
N LEU A 105 18.23 -9.67 -0.51
CA LEU A 105 17.25 -8.60 -0.78
C LEU A 105 16.45 -8.18 0.47
N ILE A 106 16.29 -9.10 1.43
CA ILE A 106 15.72 -8.80 2.74
C ILE A 106 16.89 -8.80 3.71
N GLU A 107 17.45 -7.62 3.99
CA GLU A 107 18.35 -7.46 5.12
C GLU A 107 17.54 -7.75 6.39
N GLN A 108 17.84 -8.87 7.04
CA GLN A 108 17.38 -9.12 8.40
C GLN A 108 18.36 -8.40 9.33
N GLU A 109 17.96 -7.25 9.87
CA GLU A 109 18.55 -6.72 11.11
C GLU A 109 18.00 -7.49 12.32
#